data_AF-A0A0K2VET5-F1
#
_entry.id   AF-A0A0K2VET5-F1
#
_cell.length_a   1.000
_cell.length_b   1.000
_cell.length_c   1.000
_cell.angle_alpha   90.00
_cell.angle_beta   90.00
_cell.angle_gamma   90.00
#
_symmetry.space_group_name_H-M   'P 1'
#
loop_
_entity.id
_entity.type
_entity.pdbx_description
1 polymer ?
#
loop_
_entity_poly.entity_id
_entity_poly.type
_entity_poly.pdbx_seq_one_letter_code
_entity_poly.pdbx_strand_id
1 'polypeptide(L)'
;MVTYVWGQNFKLSTMGGINGKVSSIRHSGVDDLSANTLNFYEGPRSMGIEQNVYKDSPKLNYDKFDKSIIITGCKPFTLYEKENFGGKRICVYPNYTSTPCKPGFLEKPSAFGHFADQVSSVRLGCFSKSSFVAKPFIEGKSKSINLFDN
;
A
#
# COMPACT_ATOMS: atom_id res chain seq x y z
N MET A 1 -0.28 13.94 12.03
CA MET A 1 0.03 12.57 12.50
C MET A 1 -0.83 11.62 11.70
N VAL A 2 -0.30 10.49 11.25
CA VAL A 2 -1.08 9.41 10.61
C VAL A 2 -0.97 8.18 11.51
N THR A 3 -2.08 7.48 11.70
CA THR A 3 -2.14 6.27 12.51
C THR A 3 -2.71 5.13 11.68
N TYR A 4 -1.97 4.04 11.57
CA TYR A 4 -2.41 2.83 10.88
C TYR A 4 -2.90 1.78 11.87
N VAL A 5 -3.99 1.10 11.53
CA VAL A 5 -4.46 -0.07 12.28
C VAL A 5 -5.06 -1.08 11.32
N TRP A 6 -4.88 -2.36 11.63
CA TRP A 6 -5.45 -3.48 10.89
C TRP A 6 -5.65 -4.68 11.83
N GLY A 7 -6.54 -5.60 11.46
CA GLY A 7 -6.78 -6.84 12.17
C GLY A 7 -8.08 -7.52 11.76
N GLN A 8 -8.19 -8.83 11.96
CA GLN A 8 -9.42 -9.59 11.70
C GLN A 8 -10.26 -9.68 12.98
N ASN A 9 -11.57 -9.39 12.88
CA ASN A 9 -12.47 -9.35 14.04
C ASN A 9 -11.93 -8.51 15.22
N PHE A 10 -11.14 -7.48 14.89
CA PHE A 10 -10.41 -6.71 15.88
C PHE A 10 -11.22 -5.49 16.31
N LYS A 11 -11.58 -5.45 17.59
CA LYS A 11 -12.14 -4.25 18.21
C LYS A 11 -10.99 -3.37 18.69
N LEU A 12 -10.85 -2.19 18.09
CA LEU A 12 -9.98 -1.18 18.67
C LEU A 12 -10.52 -0.71 20.01
N SER A 13 -9.81 -1.06 21.08
CA SER A 13 -10.10 -0.55 22.43
C SER A 13 -9.72 0.93 22.56
N THR A 14 -8.63 1.36 21.91
CA THR A 14 -8.25 2.76 21.76
C THR A 14 -7.53 2.96 20.43
N MET A 15 -7.87 4.01 19.70
CA MET A 15 -7.12 4.46 18.51
C MET A 15 -5.92 5.34 18.94
N GLY A 16 -5.08 4.89 19.89
CA GLY A 16 -3.84 5.60 20.23
C GLY A 16 -3.97 7.08 20.64
N GLY A 17 -5.08 7.47 21.29
CA GLY A 17 -5.29 8.84 21.77
C GLY A 17 -5.80 9.85 20.72
N ILE A 18 -6.45 9.40 19.66
CA ILE A 18 -6.98 10.26 18.58
C ILE A 18 -8.24 11.07 18.96
N ASN A 19 -8.80 10.91 20.16
CA ASN A 19 -10.03 11.60 20.54
C ASN A 19 -9.82 13.12 20.42
N GLY A 20 -10.62 13.78 19.57
CA GLY A 20 -10.47 15.20 19.24
C GLY A 20 -9.21 15.57 18.43
N LYS A 21 -8.46 14.59 17.89
CA LYS A 21 -7.20 14.80 17.15
C LYS A 21 -7.19 14.25 15.72
N VAL A 22 -8.24 13.53 15.31
CA VAL A 22 -8.41 13.01 13.95
C VAL A 22 -9.53 13.76 13.25
N SER A 23 -9.23 14.28 12.07
CA SER A 23 -10.18 14.95 11.19
C SER A 23 -10.68 14.07 10.05
N SER A 24 -10.08 12.89 9.83
CA SER A 24 -10.42 12.00 8.71
C SER A 24 -10.02 10.55 8.98
N ILE A 25 -10.81 9.61 8.48
CA ILE A 25 -10.51 8.17 8.43
C ILE A 25 -10.65 7.66 7.00
N ARG A 26 -9.87 6.63 6.65
CA ARG A 26 -9.91 5.97 5.35
C ARG A 26 -9.84 4.45 5.51
N HIS A 27 -10.57 3.76 4.65
CA HIS A 27 -10.46 2.32 4.45
C HIS A 27 -9.50 2.04 3.27
N SER A 28 -8.56 1.11 3.45
CA SER A 28 -7.61 0.69 2.39
C SER A 28 -7.79 -0.78 2.11
N GLY A 29 -7.90 -1.11 0.82
CA GLY A 29 -8.18 -2.46 0.33
C GLY A 29 -9.66 -2.69 0.08
N VAL A 30 -10.10 -3.93 0.23
CA VAL A 30 -11.51 -4.35 0.16
C VAL A 30 -11.90 -5.02 1.47
N ASP A 31 -13.18 -5.37 1.62
CA ASP A 31 -13.77 -5.91 2.86
C ASP A 31 -13.11 -7.20 3.39
N ASP A 32 -12.28 -7.86 2.57
CA ASP A 32 -11.51 -9.06 2.90
C ASP A 32 -10.00 -8.79 2.92
N LEU A 33 -9.37 -8.92 4.10
CA LEU A 33 -7.92 -8.77 4.27
C LEU A 33 -7.09 -9.79 3.47
N SER A 34 -7.68 -10.93 3.12
CA SER A 34 -7.06 -11.96 2.30
C SER A 34 -7.12 -11.67 0.80
N ALA A 35 -8.00 -10.74 0.40
CA ALA A 35 -8.09 -10.31 -0.99
C ALA A 35 -6.85 -9.49 -1.38
N ASN A 36 -6.33 -9.79 -2.56
CA ASN A 36 -5.14 -9.11 -3.08
C ASN A 36 -5.55 -7.76 -3.65
N THR A 37 -5.17 -6.69 -2.97
CA THR A 37 -5.35 -5.33 -3.48
C THR A 37 -4.06 -4.55 -3.39
N LEU A 38 -3.96 -3.57 -4.26
CA LEU A 38 -2.90 -2.59 -4.30
C LEU A 38 -3.53 -1.20 -4.32
N ASN A 39 -3.32 -0.43 -3.25
CA ASN A 39 -3.86 0.91 -3.09
C ASN A 39 -2.71 1.90 -3.21
N PHE A 40 -2.78 2.78 -4.21
CA PHE A 40 -1.85 3.88 -4.43
C PHE A 40 -2.39 5.18 -3.86
N TYR A 41 -1.47 6.03 -3.42
CA TYR A 41 -1.78 7.32 -2.82
C TYR A 41 -0.93 8.43 -3.42
N GLU A 42 -1.57 9.59 -3.60
CA GLU A 42 -0.97 10.82 -4.13
C GLU A 42 0.19 11.33 -3.28
N GLY A 43 0.10 11.14 -1.97
CA GLY A 43 1.09 11.61 -1.01
C GLY A 43 1.83 10.46 -0.31
N PRO A 44 2.95 10.76 0.36
CA PRO A 44 3.53 9.82 1.31
C PRO A 44 2.54 9.53 2.44
N ARG A 45 2.72 8.40 3.13
CA ARG A 45 1.95 7.99 4.30
C ARG A 45 0.44 7.96 4.04
N SER A 46 0.06 7.46 2.86
CA SER A 46 -1.33 7.22 2.46
C SER A 46 -2.21 8.47 2.42
N MET A 47 -1.60 9.62 2.14
CA MET A 47 -2.28 10.92 2.07
C MET A 47 -2.78 11.24 0.65
N GLY A 48 -3.72 12.19 0.56
CA GLY A 48 -4.23 12.72 -0.70
C GLY A 48 -5.20 11.76 -1.41
N ILE A 49 -5.31 11.91 -2.73
CA ILE A 49 -6.17 11.08 -3.58
C ILE A 49 -5.72 9.60 -3.50
N GLU A 50 -6.64 8.67 -3.74
CA GLU A 50 -6.41 7.23 -3.74
C GLU A 50 -6.89 6.61 -5.06
N GLN A 51 -6.19 5.57 -5.51
CA GLN A 51 -6.71 4.60 -6.49
C GLN A 51 -6.33 3.18 -6.09
N ASN A 52 -7.21 2.22 -6.35
CA ASN A 52 -6.99 0.82 -6.00
C ASN A 52 -7.05 -0.09 -7.22
N VAL A 53 -6.29 -1.19 -7.15
CA VAL A 53 -6.20 -2.21 -8.18
C VAL A 53 -6.30 -3.59 -7.53
N TYR A 54 -7.10 -4.48 -8.10
CA TYR A 54 -7.34 -5.84 -7.57
C TYR A 54 -7.13 -6.94 -8.63
N LYS A 55 -6.84 -6.55 -9.87
CA LYS A 55 -6.55 -7.42 -11.02
C LYS A 55 -5.55 -6.72 -11.94
N ASP A 56 -5.10 -7.40 -12.98
CA ASP A 56 -4.25 -6.77 -14.00
C ASP A 56 -4.94 -5.52 -14.57
N SER A 57 -4.20 -4.41 -14.55
CA SER A 57 -4.64 -3.10 -15.06
C SER A 57 -3.63 -2.61 -16.08
N PRO A 58 -3.93 -2.68 -17.39
CA PRO A 58 -3.00 -2.25 -18.45
C PRO A 58 -2.80 -0.73 -18.46
N LYS A 59 -3.63 0.01 -17.76
CA LYS A 59 -3.55 1.46 -17.57
C LYS A 59 -4.11 1.81 -16.19
N LEU A 60 -3.54 2.80 -15.52
CA LEU A 60 -4.09 3.35 -14.28
C LEU A 60 -4.98 4.57 -14.55
N ASN A 61 -5.91 4.86 -13.64
CA ASN A 61 -6.76 6.05 -13.75
C ASN A 61 -5.95 7.33 -13.54
N TYR A 62 -5.01 7.28 -12.58
CA TYR A 62 -3.99 8.30 -12.38
C TYR A 62 -2.63 7.71 -12.73
N ASP A 63 -1.98 8.31 -13.73
CA ASP A 63 -0.64 7.90 -14.16
C ASP A 63 0.43 8.47 -13.24
N LYS A 64 1.52 7.74 -13.01
CA LYS A 64 2.68 8.18 -12.20
C LYS A 64 2.26 8.63 -10.79
N PHE A 65 1.31 7.89 -10.25
CA PHE A 65 0.59 8.23 -9.04
C PHE A 65 0.92 7.21 -7.95
N ASP A 66 2.13 7.28 -7.42
CA ASP A 66 2.63 6.27 -6.49
C ASP A 66 3.65 6.86 -5.50
N LYS A 67 3.19 7.77 -4.61
CA LYS A 67 4.04 8.27 -3.52
C LYS A 67 4.04 7.38 -2.29
N SER A 68 2.96 6.63 -2.07
CA SER A 68 2.91 5.54 -1.11
C SER A 68 1.92 4.47 -1.54
N ILE A 69 2.13 3.25 -1.03
CA ILE A 69 1.37 2.07 -1.41
C ILE A 69 0.97 1.29 -0.15
N ILE A 70 -0.27 0.84 -0.10
CA ILE A 70 -0.71 -0.23 0.80
C ILE A 70 -1.07 -1.45 -0.05
N ILE A 71 -0.54 -2.60 0.34
CA ILE A 71 -0.81 -3.89 -0.31
C ILE A 71 -1.50 -4.83 0.68
N THR A 72 -2.62 -5.43 0.29
CA THR A 72 -3.32 -6.46 1.08
C THR A 72 -3.30 -7.80 0.36
N GLY A 73 -3.70 -8.87 1.06
CA GLY A 73 -3.63 -10.23 0.54
C GLY A 73 -2.23 -10.81 0.58
N CYS A 74 -2.06 -11.95 -0.10
CA CYS A 74 -0.88 -12.81 0.00
C CYS A 74 0.02 -12.73 -1.24
N LYS A 75 -0.48 -12.15 -2.33
CA LYS A 75 0.18 -12.15 -3.62
C LYS A 75 0.90 -10.82 -3.87
N PRO A 76 2.08 -10.86 -4.49
CA PRO A 76 2.74 -9.64 -4.93
C PRO A 76 2.00 -9.02 -6.12
N PHE A 77 2.34 -7.77 -6.40
CA PHE A 77 2.01 -7.10 -7.66
C PHE A 77 3.28 -6.70 -8.39
N THR A 78 3.24 -6.67 -9.72
CA THR A 78 4.28 -6.08 -10.56
C THR A 78 3.83 -4.70 -11.02
N LEU A 79 4.67 -3.71 -10.78
CA LEU A 79 4.47 -2.33 -11.22
C LEU A 79 5.29 -2.10 -12.49
N TYR A 80 4.72 -1.39 -13.45
CA TYR A 80 5.33 -1.14 -14.75
C TYR A 80 5.38 0.36 -15.06
N GLU A 81 6.51 0.79 -15.64
CA GLU A 81 6.80 2.19 -15.99
C GLU A 81 5.92 2.71 -17.15
N LYS A 82 5.37 1.80 -17.97
CA LYS A 82 4.54 2.15 -19.12
C LYS A 82 3.21 1.41 -19.08
N GLU A 83 2.23 1.94 -19.81
CA GLU A 83 0.98 1.26 -20.10
C GLU A 83 1.23 -0.09 -20.81
N ASN A 84 0.22 -0.97 -20.76
CA ASN A 84 0.23 -2.30 -21.35
C ASN A 84 1.41 -3.18 -20.88
N PHE A 85 1.82 -3.02 -19.61
CA PHE A 85 2.85 -3.82 -18.95
C PHE A 85 4.24 -3.68 -19.59
N GLY A 86 4.53 -2.51 -20.16
CA GLY A 86 5.80 -2.18 -20.80
C GLY A 86 6.79 -1.47 -19.87
N GLY A 87 8.03 -1.32 -20.37
CA GLY A 87 9.07 -0.55 -19.70
C GLY A 87 9.76 -1.27 -18.54
N LYS A 88 10.40 -0.49 -17.66
CA LYS A 88 10.98 -1.01 -16.41
C LYS A 88 9.86 -1.55 -15.52
N ARG A 89 10.23 -2.48 -14.64
CA ARG A 89 9.28 -3.15 -13.76
C ARG A 89 9.91 -3.58 -12.45
N ILE A 90 9.11 -3.51 -11.38
CA ILE A 90 9.48 -3.99 -10.05
C ILE A 90 8.33 -4.80 -9.48
N CYS A 91 8.64 -5.74 -8.58
CA CYS A 91 7.62 -6.41 -7.78
C CYS A 91 7.50 -5.74 -6.42
N VAL A 92 6.28 -5.55 -5.94
CA VAL A 92 6.00 -5.16 -4.56
C VAL A 92 5.30 -6.31 -3.86
N TYR A 93 5.88 -6.73 -2.74
CA TYR A 93 5.39 -7.83 -1.93
C TYR A 93 4.68 -7.31 -0.69
N PRO A 94 3.57 -7.96 -0.27
CA PRO A 94 3.06 -7.76 1.06
C PRO A 94 4.13 -8.22 2.07
N ASN A 95 4.00 -7.75 3.30
CA ASN A 95 4.96 -8.08 4.35
C ASN A 95 5.01 -9.60 4.65
N TYR A 96 3.87 -10.29 4.54
CA TYR A 96 3.80 -11.75 4.58
C TYR A 96 3.04 -12.28 3.37
N THR A 97 3.67 -13.21 2.65
CA THR A 97 3.05 -13.92 1.51
C THR A 97 2.39 -15.24 1.91
N SER A 98 2.46 -15.61 3.20
CA SER A 98 1.87 -16.81 3.78
C SER A 98 0.73 -16.45 4.74
N THR A 99 -0.24 -17.37 4.89
CA THR A 99 -1.41 -17.20 5.76
C THR A 99 -1.02 -17.23 7.24
N PRO A 100 -1.55 -16.32 8.09
CA PRO A 100 -2.44 -15.21 7.75
C PRO A 100 -1.67 -14.07 7.07
N CYS A 101 -2.19 -13.63 5.93
CA CYS A 101 -1.57 -12.59 5.14
C CYS A 101 -1.76 -11.24 5.83
N LYS A 102 -0.68 -10.47 5.91
CA LYS A 102 -0.66 -9.20 6.63
C LYS A 102 -0.48 -8.06 5.64
N PRO A 103 -1.21 -6.94 5.83
CA PRO A 103 -1.04 -5.80 4.97
C PRO A 103 0.41 -5.31 5.02
N GLY A 104 0.91 -4.93 3.85
CA GLY A 104 2.21 -4.34 3.65
C GLY A 104 2.07 -2.84 3.40
N PHE A 105 3.01 -2.07 3.95
CA PHE A 105 3.02 -0.62 3.82
C PHE A 105 4.34 -0.13 3.24
N LEU A 106 4.24 0.61 2.14
CA LEU A 106 5.33 1.34 1.50
C LEU A 106 5.05 2.84 1.64
N GLU A 107 5.40 3.38 2.80
CA GLU A 107 4.89 4.67 3.29
C GLU A 107 5.49 5.91 2.62
N LYS A 108 6.53 5.76 1.80
CA LYS A 108 7.21 6.88 1.15
C LYS A 108 7.85 6.42 -0.16
N PRO A 109 8.13 7.35 -1.10
CA PRO A 109 8.76 7.02 -2.38
C PRO A 109 10.03 6.17 -2.24
N SER A 110 10.88 6.49 -1.26
CA SER A 110 12.13 5.76 -0.99
C SER A 110 11.93 4.31 -0.55
N ALA A 111 10.72 3.88 -0.19
CA ALA A 111 10.44 2.49 0.18
C ALA A 111 10.45 1.52 -1.02
N PHE A 112 10.34 2.03 -2.26
CA PHE A 112 10.39 1.25 -3.50
C PHE A 112 11.35 1.87 -4.52
N GLY A 113 12.39 2.53 -3.99
CA GLY A 113 13.54 3.04 -4.74
C GLY A 113 13.18 4.16 -5.71
N HIS A 114 13.86 4.16 -6.86
CA HIS A 114 13.64 5.14 -7.93
C HIS A 114 12.39 4.86 -8.77
N PHE A 115 11.53 3.91 -8.39
CA PHE A 115 10.33 3.59 -9.17
C PHE A 115 9.13 4.45 -8.81
N ALA A 116 9.25 5.27 -7.77
CA ALA A 116 8.23 6.25 -7.42
C ALA A 116 7.95 7.22 -8.57
N ASP A 117 6.67 7.55 -8.76
CA ASP A 117 6.15 8.44 -9.80
C ASP A 117 6.39 7.93 -11.22
N GLN A 118 6.45 6.62 -11.40
CA GLN A 118 6.67 6.01 -12.70
C GLN A 118 5.58 5.01 -13.07
N VAL A 119 4.69 4.64 -12.14
CA VAL A 119 3.77 3.53 -12.38
C VAL A 119 2.65 3.95 -13.32
N SER A 120 2.53 3.23 -14.44
CA SER A 120 1.47 3.42 -15.45
C SER A 120 0.59 2.19 -15.63
N SER A 121 1.07 1.00 -15.28
CA SER A 121 0.27 -0.23 -15.31
C SER A 121 0.73 -1.24 -14.25
N VAL A 122 -0.15 -2.19 -13.94
CA VAL A 122 0.01 -3.12 -12.80
C VAL A 122 -0.46 -4.52 -13.19
N ARG A 123 0.26 -5.56 -12.75
CA ARG A 123 -0.21 -6.96 -12.83
C ARG A 123 -0.16 -7.65 -11.48
N LEU A 124 -1.10 -8.55 -11.24
CA LEU A 124 -1.08 -9.45 -10.10
C LEU A 124 -0.03 -10.55 -10.34
N GLY A 125 0.84 -10.78 -9.36
CA GLY A 125 2.00 -11.67 -9.47
C GLY A 125 3.31 -10.90 -9.62
N CYS A 126 4.43 -11.62 -9.58
CA CYS A 126 5.76 -11.05 -9.75
C CYS A 126 6.39 -11.47 -11.09
N PHE A 127 6.63 -10.49 -11.96
CA PHE A 127 7.22 -10.66 -13.28
C PHE A 127 8.51 -9.84 -13.46
N SER A 128 9.17 -9.46 -12.36
CA SER A 128 10.45 -8.75 -12.33
C SER A 128 11.48 -9.50 -11.50
N LYS A 129 12.77 -9.26 -11.79
CA LYS A 129 13.88 -9.70 -10.94
C LYS A 129 14.14 -8.74 -9.77
N SER A 130 13.65 -7.50 -9.87
CA SER A 130 13.77 -6.48 -8.83
C SER A 130 12.50 -6.47 -7.99
N SER A 131 12.65 -6.52 -6.67
CA SER A 131 11.52 -6.62 -5.74
C SER A 131 11.74 -5.80 -4.49
N PHE A 132 10.64 -5.25 -3.95
CA PHE A 132 10.58 -4.57 -2.66
C PHE A 132 9.57 -5.27 -1.77
N VAL A 133 9.95 -5.48 -0.52
CA VAL A 133 9.08 -6.07 0.51
C VAL A 133 8.57 -4.94 1.40
N ALA A 134 7.25 -4.84 1.51
CA ALA A 134 6.61 -3.83 2.31
C ALA A 134 6.86 -4.06 3.81
N LYS A 135 6.89 -2.99 4.61
CA LYS A 135 7.22 -3.10 6.04
C LYS A 135 6.06 -3.70 6.85
N PRO A 136 6.37 -4.47 7.92
CA PRO A 136 5.37 -4.99 8.85
C PRO A 136 4.73 -3.88 9.70
N PHE A 137 3.44 -4.06 9.99
CA PHE A 137 2.76 -3.41 11.12
C PHE A 137 2.24 -4.48 12.09
N ILE A 138 2.33 -4.19 13.39
CA ILE A 138 1.86 -5.13 14.42
C ILE A 138 0.32 -5.13 14.40
N GLU A 139 -0.26 -6.32 14.25
CA GLU A 139 -1.71 -6.53 14.27
C GLU A 139 -2.33 -5.96 15.55
N GLY A 140 -3.46 -5.27 15.40
CA GLY A 140 -4.18 -4.69 16.53
C GLY A 140 -3.44 -3.58 17.29
N LYS A 141 -2.26 -3.14 16.84
CA LYS A 141 -1.56 -1.98 17.40
C LYS A 141 -1.57 -0.82 16.42
N SER A 142 -1.96 0.33 16.93
CA SER A 142 -1.81 1.60 16.24
C SER A 142 -0.33 2.03 16.23
N LYS A 143 0.21 2.35 15.06
CA LYS A 143 1.48 3.09 14.96
C LYS A 143 1.19 4.50 14.45
N SER A 144 1.53 5.49 15.27
CA SER A 144 1.43 6.90 14.92
C SER A 144 2.74 7.40 14.31
N ILE A 145 2.63 8.14 13.21
CA ILE A 145 3.77 8.74 12.51
C ILE A 145 3.49 10.24 12.40
N ASN A 146 4.40 11.06 12.93
CA ASN A 146 4.29 12.50 12.82
C ASN A 146 4.61 12.94 11.40
N LEU A 147 3.77 13.82 10.86
CA LEU A 147 3.88 14.28 9.47
C LEU A 147 5.15 15.07 9.19
N PHE A 148 5.79 15.59 10.24
CA PHE A 148 6.94 16.51 10.15
C PHE A 148 8.26 15.91 10.65
N ASP A 149 8.27 14.66 11.08
CA ASP A 149 9.51 13.98 11.45
C ASP A 149 10.17 13.47 10.15
N ASN A 150 11.08 14.29 9.62
CA ASN A 150 12.09 13.95 8.63
C ASN A 150 13.45 13.90 9.33
#